data_AF-A0A660PKW2-F1
#
_entry.id   AF-A0A660PKW2-F1
#
_cell.length_a   1.000
_cell.length_b   1.000
_cell.length_c   1.000
_cell.angle_alpha   90.00
_cell.angle_beta   90.00
_cell.angle_gamma   90.00
#
_symmetry.space_group_name_H-M   'P 1'
#
loop_
_entity.id
_entity.type
_entity.pdbx_description
1 polymer ?
#
loop_
_entity_poly.entity_id
_entity_poly.type
_entity_poly.pdbx_seq_one_letter_code
_entity_poly.pdbx_strand_id
1 'polypeptide(L)' 'MSNILGIIGVIIFLAGFVVSILPGTSIKYLNLADYVSEGKIKVLGFVFGVIGIVLIIISRSKYL' A
#
# COMPACT_ATOMS: atom_id res chain seq x y z
N MET A 1 19.76 7.97 4.54
CA MET A 1 18.68 7.33 5.34
C MET A 1 17.29 7.84 4.97
N SER A 2 17.06 9.16 4.82
CA SER A 2 15.76 9.71 4.36
C SER A 2 15.31 9.19 2.98
N ASN A 3 16.23 9.09 2.01
CA ASN A 3 15.87 8.63 0.65
C ASN A 3 15.33 7.19 0.61
N ILE A 4 15.87 6.29 1.44
CA ILE A 4 15.44 4.89 1.51
C ILE A 4 14.01 4.82 2.06
N LEU A 5 13.70 5.63 3.09
CA LEU A 5 12.35 5.70 3.66
C LEU A 5 11.32 6.21 2.65
N GLY A 6 11.69 7.22 1.85
CA GLY A 6 10.85 7.74 0.78
C GLY A 6 10.59 6.70 -0.32
N ILE A 7 11.63 5.98 -0.74
CA ILE A 7 11.51 4.90 -1.74
C ILE A 7 10.58 3.79 -1.22
N ILE A 8 10.76 3.35 0.03
CA ILE A 8 9.89 2.35 0.67
C ILE A 8 8.44 2.88 0.72
N GLY A 9 8.24 4.14 1.10
CA GLY A 9 6.93 4.76 1.11
C GLY A 9 6.23 4.75 -0.25
N VAL A 10 6.97 5.05 -1.33
CA VAL A 10 6.45 4.99 -2.70
C VAL A 10 6.07 3.56 -3.09
N ILE A 11 6.91 2.58 -2.78
CA ILE A 11 6.63 1.16 -3.09
C ILE A 11 5.36 0.70 -2.37
N ILE A 12 5.25 1.00 -1.07
CA ILE A 12 4.09 0.64 -0.26
C ILE A 12 2.82 1.35 -0.77
N PHE A 13 2.93 2.62 -1.14
CA PHE A 13 1.83 3.38 -1.71
C PHE A 13 1.31 2.75 -3.01
N LEU A 14 2.22 2.44 -3.94
CA LEU A 14 1.87 1.83 -5.22
C LEU A 14 1.28 0.43 -5.05
N ALA A 15 1.86 -0.39 -4.15
CA ALA A 15 1.32 -1.70 -3.84
C ALA A 15 -0.10 -1.60 -3.24
N GLY A 16 -0.31 -0.71 -2.27
CA GLY A 16 -1.62 -0.45 -1.68
C GLY A 16 -2.65 0.04 -2.71
N PHE A 17 -2.24 0.93 -3.61
CA PHE A 17 -3.07 1.43 -4.70
C PHE A 17 -3.51 0.31 -5.65
N VAL A 18 -2.59 -0.55 -6.09
CA VAL A 18 -2.91 -1.69 -6.96
C VAL A 18 -3.87 -2.66 -6.26
N VAL A 19 -3.59 -3.01 -5.00
CA VAL A 19 -4.46 -3.89 -4.20
C VAL A 19 -5.85 -3.30 -3.99
N SER A 20 -5.96 -1.96 -3.85
CA SER A 20 -7.24 -1.28 -3.67
C SER A 20 -8.06 -1.17 -4.97
N ILE A 21 -7.42 -1.06 -6.14
CA ILE A 21 -8.12 -0.93 -7.42
C ILE A 21 -8.46 -2.28 -8.03
N LEU A 22 -7.58 -3.27 -7.86
CA LEU A 22 -7.70 -4.59 -8.45
C LEU A 22 -7.75 -5.68 -7.36
N PRO A 23 -8.70 -5.62 -6.41
CA PRO A 23 -8.76 -6.56 -5.29
C PRO A 23 -8.93 -8.01 -5.77
N GLY A 24 -9.73 -8.25 -6.82
CA GLY A 24 -9.92 -9.59 -7.39
C GLY A 24 -8.64 -10.21 -7.94
N THR A 25 -7.77 -9.41 -8.57
CA THR A 25 -6.46 -9.86 -9.04
C THR A 25 -5.55 -10.23 -7.88
N SER A 26 -5.50 -9.39 -6.84
CA SER A 26 -4.71 -9.66 -5.63
C SER A 26 -5.19 -10.91 -4.89
N ILE A 27 -6.50 -11.10 -4.78
CA ILE A 27 -7.10 -12.29 -4.17
C ILE A 27 -6.71 -13.55 -4.93
N LYS A 28 -6.80 -13.51 -6.27
CA LYS A 28 -6.45 -14.65 -7.13
C LYS A 28 -4.95 -14.99 -7.05
N TYR A 29 -4.09 -13.99 -7.12
CA TYR A 29 -2.63 -14.19 -7.06
C TYR A 29 -2.16 -14.72 -5.71
N LEU A 30 -2.78 -14.26 -4.62
CA LEU A 30 -2.42 -14.66 -3.26
C LEU A 30 -3.21 -15.88 -2.77
N ASN A 31 -4.08 -16.45 -3.63
CA ASN A 31 -4.97 -17.58 -3.30
C ASN A 31 -5.82 -17.34 -2.04
N LEU A 32 -6.35 -16.11 -1.91
CA LEU A 32 -7.10 -15.63 -0.74
C LEU A 32 -8.63 -15.76 -0.88
N ALA A 33 -9.11 -16.36 -1.96
CA ALA A 33 -10.53 -16.33 -2.35
C ALA A 33 -11.46 -16.90 -1.27
N ASP A 34 -10.99 -17.90 -0.52
CA ASP A 34 -11.78 -18.55 0.53
C ASP A 34 -11.73 -17.82 1.88
N TYR A 35 -10.80 -16.87 2.05
CA TYR A 35 -10.49 -16.25 3.35
C TYR A 35 -10.88 -14.77 3.43
N VAL A 36 -10.92 -14.08 2.29
CA VAL A 36 -11.02 -12.61 2.27
C VAL A 36 -11.93 -12.14 1.15
N SER A 37 -12.88 -11.26 1.48
CA SER A 37 -13.73 -10.62 0.49
C SER A 37 -13.02 -9.45 -0.20
N GLU A 38 -13.45 -9.11 -1.43
CA GLU A 38 -12.94 -7.96 -2.18
C GLU A 38 -13.01 -6.66 -1.37
N GLY A 39 -14.09 -6.45 -0.61
CA GLY A 39 -14.25 -5.28 0.25
C GLY A 39 -13.15 -5.18 1.32
N LYS A 40 -12.78 -6.30 1.95
CA LYS A 40 -11.70 -6.33 2.95
C LYS A 40 -10.34 -6.04 2.34
N ILE A 41 -10.04 -6.64 1.18
CA ILE A 41 -8.78 -6.41 0.44
C ILE A 41 -8.68 -4.95 0.00
N LYS A 42 -9.79 -4.35 -0.45
CA LYS A 42 -9.85 -2.95 -0.85
C LYS A 42 -9.52 -2.01 0.31
N VAL A 43 -10.08 -2.27 1.50
CA VAL A 43 -9.75 -1.53 2.72
C VAL A 43 -8.27 -1.70 3.09
N LEU A 44 -7.73 -2.91 2.94
CA LEU A 44 -6.32 -3.20 3.21
C LEU A 44 -5.39 -2.43 2.27
N GLY A 45 -5.71 -2.38 0.99
CA GLY A 45 -5.00 -1.57 -0.01
C GLY A 45 -5.04 -0.07 0.32
N PHE A 46 -6.19 0.44 0.77
CA PHE A 46 -6.32 1.82 1.23
C PHE A 46 -5.41 2.12 2.44
N VAL A 47 -5.40 1.24 3.45
CA VAL A 47 -4.52 1.38 4.63
C VAL A 47 -3.05 1.42 4.22
N PHE A 48 -2.63 0.52 3.33
CA PHE A 48 -1.27 0.56 2.78
C PHE A 48 -0.98 1.85 2.02
N GLY A 49 -1.93 2.36 1.23
CA GLY A 49 -1.82 3.66 0.56
C GLY A 49 -1.56 4.80 1.54
N VAL A 50 -2.34 4.88 2.62
CA VAL A 50 -2.17 5.91 3.67
C VAL A 50 -0.80 5.79 4.33
N ILE A 51 -0.37 4.58 4.71
CA ILE A 51 0.96 4.33 5.30
C ILE A 51 2.07 4.78 4.35
N GLY A 52 1.96 4.45 3.07
CA GLY A 52 2.93 4.85 2.05
C GLY A 52 3.07 6.37 1.96
N ILE A 53 1.95 7.10 1.94
CA ILE A 53 1.94 8.58 1.95
C ILE A 53 2.61 9.13 3.21
N VAL A 54 2.27 8.60 4.38
CA VAL A 54 2.87 9.04 5.66
C VAL A 54 4.39 8.85 5.64
N LEU A 55 4.88 7.71 5.14
CA LEU A 55 6.32 7.46 5.02
C LEU A 55 7.01 8.43 4.05
N ILE A 56 6.36 8.76 2.92
CA ILE A 56 6.86 9.76 1.97
C ILE A 56 6.98 11.12 2.67
N ILE A 57 5.94 11.55 3.39
CA ILE A 57 5.92 12.83 4.11
C ILE A 57 7.03 12.87 5.17
N ILE A 58 7.16 11.84 6.01
CA ILE A 58 8.22 11.77 7.04
C ILE A 58 9.61 11.82 6.39
N SER A 59 9.80 11.14 5.25
CA SER A 59 11.07 11.16 4.53
C SER A 59 11.49 12.56 4.05
N ARG A 60 10.49 13.40 3.72
CA ARG A 60 10.67 14.78 3.25
C ARG A 60 10.73 15.79 4.40
N SER A 61 10.01 15.54 5.50
CA SER A 61 9.99 16.41 6.68
C SER A 61 11.33 16.53 7.37
N LYS A 62 12.25 15.56 7.21
CA LYS A 62 13.64 15.69 7.69
C LYS A 62 14.49 16.70 6.90
N TYR A 63 13.96 17.27 5.82
CA TYR A 63 14.59 18.32 5.02
C TYR A 63 13.90 19.69 5.17
N LEU A 64 12.95 19.82 6.11
CA LEU A 64 12.41 21.09 6.62
C LEU A 64 13.04 21.38 7.98
#